data_AF-A0A833ED58-F1
#
_entry.id   AF-A0A833ED58-F1
#
_cell.length_a   1.000
_cell.length_b   1.000
_cell.length_c   1.000
_cell.angle_alpha   90.00
_cell.angle_beta   90.00
_cell.angle_gamma   90.00
#
_symmetry.space_group_name_H-M   'P 1'
#
loop_
_entity.id
_entity.type
_entity.pdbx_description
1 polymer ?
#
loop_
_entity_poly.entity_id
_entity_poly.type
_entity_poly.pdbx_seq_one_letter_code
_entity_poly.pdbx_strand_id
1 'polypeptide(L)'
;MKAYERLLLSIESGKFPEVFKRVLLELDIPLKEFSEMSGIPYGTLHKIMQGGDFRVSTLRKIVETVKEFELRGEIDRIAVIAARPSLNNIKTRVFKVRDKKYILEEYPANSLEDCIVAAIQAEREGVKAIICAPIVSSSIEKVVRIPVAVVIPEKDAFMKALEVVVSKI
;
A
#
# COMPACT_ATOMS: atom_id res chain seq x y z
N MET A 1 -1.67 -0.85 -14.77
CA MET A 1 -0.48 -0.17 -15.33
C MET A 1 -0.35 1.15 -14.61
N LYS A 2 0.82 1.43 -14.03
CA LYS A 2 1.03 2.63 -13.20
C LYS A 2 1.01 3.90 -14.06
N ALA A 3 0.69 5.04 -13.49
CA ALA A 3 0.60 6.33 -14.18
C ALA A 3 1.95 6.73 -14.81
N TYR A 4 3.07 6.50 -14.12
CA TYR A 4 4.40 6.76 -14.69
C TYR A 4 4.73 5.85 -15.89
N GLU A 5 4.21 4.62 -15.94
CA GLU A 5 4.41 3.69 -17.07
C GLU A 5 3.64 4.16 -18.31
N ARG A 6 2.40 4.65 -18.11
CA ARG A 6 1.58 5.24 -19.17
C ARG A 6 2.24 6.48 -19.77
N LEU A 7 2.94 7.29 -18.95
CA LEU A 7 3.69 8.45 -19.43
C LEU A 7 4.89 8.09 -20.29
N LEU A 8 5.57 6.97 -20.02
CA LEU A 8 6.69 6.53 -20.85
C LEU A 8 6.20 6.00 -22.20
N LEU A 9 5.12 5.23 -22.21
CA LEU A 9 4.52 4.69 -23.45
C LEU A 9 3.90 5.78 -24.34
N SER A 10 3.45 6.89 -23.75
CA SER A 10 2.83 7.98 -24.51
C SER A 10 3.81 8.78 -25.37
N ILE A 11 5.12 8.63 -25.14
CA ILE A 11 6.17 9.28 -25.92
C ILE A 11 6.21 8.73 -27.34
N GLU A 12 6.18 7.40 -27.49
CA GLU A 12 6.25 6.73 -28.80
C GLU A 12 4.99 7.03 -29.64
N SER A 13 3.84 7.19 -28.98
CA SER A 13 2.57 7.48 -29.65
C SER A 13 2.31 8.98 -29.89
N GLY A 14 3.22 9.87 -29.47
CA GLY A 14 3.07 11.32 -29.61
C GLY A 14 1.93 11.93 -28.76
N LYS A 15 1.38 11.18 -27.79
CA LYS A 15 0.22 11.57 -26.97
C LYS A 15 0.61 11.97 -25.54
N PHE A 16 1.85 12.40 -25.35
CA PHE A 16 2.38 12.72 -24.03
C PHE A 16 1.58 13.83 -23.31
N PRO A 17 1.24 14.96 -23.96
CA PRO A 17 0.51 16.04 -23.29
C PRO A 17 -0.87 15.60 -22.78
N GLU A 18 -1.61 14.80 -23.54
CA GLU A 18 -2.94 14.31 -23.17
C GLU A 18 -2.86 13.32 -22.00
N VAL A 19 -1.90 12.39 -22.06
CA VAL A 19 -1.69 11.42 -20.99
C VAL A 19 -1.23 12.12 -19.71
N PHE A 20 -0.34 13.11 -19.81
CA PHE A 20 0.13 13.85 -18.65
C PHE A 20 -0.97 14.68 -17.99
N LYS A 21 -1.85 15.34 -18.75
CA LYS A 21 -3.05 16.00 -18.21
C LYS A 21 -3.94 15.01 -17.45
N ARG A 22 -4.19 13.84 -18.05
CA ARG A 22 -5.04 12.82 -17.46
C ARG A 22 -4.45 12.29 -16.15
N VAL A 23 -3.15 12.03 -16.11
CA VAL A 23 -2.44 11.57 -14.90
C VAL A 23 -2.54 12.60 -13.78
N LEU A 24 -2.35 13.89 -14.07
CA LEU A 24 -2.51 14.94 -13.06
C LEU A 24 -3.95 15.00 -12.49
N LEU A 25 -4.95 14.84 -13.36
CA LEU A 25 -6.36 14.79 -12.93
C LEU A 25 -6.69 13.54 -12.12
N GLU A 26 -6.20 12.37 -12.54
CA GLU A 26 -6.42 11.09 -11.84
C GLU A 26 -5.79 11.07 -10.45
N LEU A 27 -4.64 11.74 -10.29
CA LEU A 27 -3.94 11.86 -9.00
C LEU A 27 -4.38 13.09 -8.19
N ASP A 28 -5.33 13.88 -8.71
CA ASP A 28 -5.81 15.14 -8.12
C ASP A 28 -4.68 16.13 -7.78
N ILE A 29 -3.70 16.28 -8.68
CA ILE A 29 -2.53 17.14 -8.49
C ILE A 29 -2.67 18.42 -9.32
N PRO A 30 -2.77 19.60 -8.68
CA PRO A 30 -2.69 20.87 -9.38
C PRO A 30 -1.33 21.06 -10.07
N LEU A 31 -1.33 21.60 -11.29
CA LEU A 31 -0.10 21.83 -12.08
C LEU A 31 0.92 22.72 -11.33
N LYS A 32 0.43 23.64 -10.51
CA LYS A 32 1.28 24.51 -9.67
C LYS A 32 2.01 23.72 -8.59
N GLU A 33 1.31 22.82 -7.91
CA GLU A 33 1.90 21.93 -6.91
C GLU A 33 2.92 20.97 -7.56
N PHE A 34 2.59 20.43 -8.74
CA PHE A 34 3.52 19.61 -9.50
C PHE A 34 4.80 20.37 -9.89
N SER A 35 4.69 21.65 -10.23
CA SER A 35 5.84 22.52 -10.55
C SER A 35 6.80 22.67 -9.38
N GLU A 36 6.26 22.94 -8.19
CA GLU A 36 7.04 23.08 -6.95
C GLU A 36 7.76 21.78 -6.60
N MET A 37 7.04 20.64 -6.67
CA MET A 37 7.57 19.31 -6.36
C MET A 37 8.61 18.81 -7.37
N SER A 38 8.39 19.02 -8.67
CA SER A 38 9.31 18.54 -9.71
C SER A 38 10.54 19.45 -9.92
N GLY A 39 10.52 20.66 -9.36
CA GLY A 39 11.53 21.68 -9.65
C GLY A 39 11.57 22.06 -11.14
N ILE A 40 10.46 21.87 -11.86
CA ILE A 40 10.29 22.30 -13.25
C ILE A 40 9.48 23.59 -13.23
N PRO A 41 9.94 24.68 -13.87
CA PRO A 41 9.19 25.93 -13.90
C PRO A 41 7.78 25.76 -14.47
N TYR A 42 6.79 26.41 -13.86
CA TYR A 42 5.38 26.32 -14.27
C TYR A 42 5.18 26.62 -15.76
N GLY A 43 5.86 27.66 -16.27
CA GLY A 43 5.80 28.02 -17.69
C GLY A 43 6.35 26.93 -18.62
N THR A 44 7.34 26.14 -18.16
CA THR A 44 7.86 24.98 -18.91
C THR A 44 6.85 23.85 -18.92
N LEU A 45 6.24 23.53 -17.77
CA LEU A 45 5.18 22.51 -17.69
C LEU A 45 3.97 22.90 -18.55
N HIS A 46 3.59 24.18 -18.55
CA HIS A 46 2.51 24.67 -19.38
C HIS A 46 2.80 24.52 -20.89
N LYS A 47 4.04 24.78 -21.33
CA LYS A 47 4.45 24.51 -22.72
C LYS A 47 4.35 23.03 -23.07
N ILE A 48 4.78 22.15 -22.16
CA ILE A 48 4.71 20.69 -22.34
C ILE A 48 3.25 20.23 -22.43
N MET A 49 2.35 20.78 -21.60
CA MET A 49 0.90 20.53 -21.68
C MET A 49 0.26 20.93 -23.01
N GLN A 50 0.90 21.83 -23.76
CA GLN A 50 0.46 22.29 -25.07
C GLN A 50 1.13 21.55 -26.24
N GLY A 51 1.96 20.54 -25.96
CA GLY A 51 2.69 19.80 -26.99
C GLY A 51 4.04 20.39 -27.37
N GLY A 52 4.60 21.30 -26.55
CA GLY A 52 5.95 21.80 -26.74
C GLY A 52 7.02 20.75 -26.41
N ASP A 53 8.17 20.85 -27.09
CA ASP A 53 9.31 19.98 -26.88
C ASP A 53 9.89 20.09 -25.46
N PHE A 54 10.50 18.99 -25.01
CA PHE A 54 11.18 18.92 -23.73
C PHE A 54 12.43 18.05 -23.81
N ARG A 55 13.37 18.32 -22.91
CA ARG A 55 14.59 17.51 -22.77
C ARG A 55 14.28 16.20 -22.07
N VAL A 56 15.08 15.17 -22.32
CA VAL A 56 15.03 13.89 -21.59
C VAL A 56 15.18 14.08 -20.08
N SER A 57 15.96 15.07 -19.64
CA SER A 57 16.07 15.43 -18.21
C SER A 57 14.75 15.91 -17.62
N THR A 58 13.94 16.66 -18.38
CA THR A 58 12.64 17.16 -17.94
C THR A 58 11.63 16.03 -17.88
N LEU A 59 11.66 15.13 -18.88
CA LEU A 59 10.87 13.91 -18.87
C LEU A 59 11.17 13.06 -17.62
N ARG A 60 12.46 12.84 -17.32
CA ARG A 60 12.87 12.08 -16.13
C ARG A 60 12.28 12.70 -14.86
N LYS A 61 12.41 14.02 -14.69
CA LYS A 61 11.81 14.73 -13.56
C LYS A 61 10.29 14.53 -13.48
N ILE A 62 9.58 14.66 -14.60
CA ILE A 62 8.12 14.43 -14.63
C ILE A 62 7.78 13.01 -14.18
N VAL A 63 8.45 12.00 -14.73
CA VAL A 63 8.21 10.58 -14.43
C VAL A 63 8.52 10.27 -12.96
N GLU A 64 9.65 10.78 -12.44
CA GLU A 64 10.04 10.61 -11.04
C GLU A 64 9.04 11.28 -10.08
N THR A 65 8.61 12.50 -10.37
CA THR A 65 7.63 13.22 -9.55
C THR A 65 6.26 12.53 -9.59
N VAL A 66 5.77 12.09 -10.75
CA VAL A 66 4.52 11.31 -10.84
C VAL A 66 4.62 10.01 -10.03
N LYS A 67 5.75 9.30 -10.13
CA LYS A 67 5.99 8.10 -9.33
C LYS A 67 5.96 8.40 -7.84
N GLU A 68 6.52 9.54 -7.41
CA GLU A 68 6.47 9.97 -6.01
C GLU A 68 5.04 10.28 -5.55
N PHE A 69 4.24 10.95 -6.37
CA PHE A 69 2.83 11.20 -6.07
C PHE A 69 2.00 9.91 -6.03
N GLU A 70 2.23 8.96 -6.94
CA GLU A 70 1.61 7.62 -6.86
C GLU A 70 1.98 6.91 -5.55
N LEU A 71 3.24 6.98 -5.14
CA LEU A 71 3.72 6.40 -3.88
C LEU A 71 3.18 7.13 -2.63
N ARG A 72 2.91 8.44 -2.72
CA ARG A 72 2.28 9.23 -1.65
C ARG A 72 0.77 8.96 -1.56
N GLY A 73 0.13 8.62 -2.69
CA GLY A 73 -1.28 8.23 -2.77
C GLY A 73 -1.57 6.77 -2.36
N GLU A 74 -0.56 5.89 -2.40
CA GLU A 74 -0.66 4.53 -1.85
C GLU A 74 -0.66 4.59 -0.31
N ILE A 75 -1.85 4.49 0.29
CA ILE A 75 -1.95 4.17 1.72
C ILE A 75 -1.37 2.77 1.91
N ASP A 76 -0.29 2.67 2.70
CA ASP A 76 0.37 1.39 2.93
C ASP A 76 -0.60 0.42 3.61
N ARG A 77 -0.68 -0.78 3.04
CA ARG A 77 -1.57 -1.84 3.52
C ARG A 77 -0.81 -2.80 4.42
N ILE A 78 -1.42 -3.21 5.51
CA ILE A 78 -0.86 -4.12 6.52
C ILE A 78 -1.83 -5.27 6.69
N ALA A 79 -1.38 -6.49 6.43
CA ALA A 79 -2.22 -7.67 6.56
C ALA A 79 -2.34 -8.11 8.02
N VAL A 80 -3.53 -8.56 8.43
CA VAL A 80 -3.75 -9.27 9.68
C VAL A 80 -4.32 -10.64 9.38
N ILE A 81 -3.54 -11.66 9.73
CA ILE A 81 -3.92 -13.07 9.58
C ILE A 81 -4.34 -13.60 10.94
N ALA A 82 -5.63 -13.87 11.09
CA ALA A 82 -6.20 -14.38 12.34
C ALA A 82 -7.52 -15.11 12.08
N ALA A 83 -8.02 -15.81 13.11
CA ALA A 83 -9.35 -16.39 13.06
C ALA A 83 -10.43 -15.30 12.98
N ARG A 84 -11.56 -15.58 12.31
CA ARG A 84 -12.69 -14.64 12.17
C ARG A 84 -13.13 -13.99 13.48
N PRO A 85 -13.25 -14.70 14.63
CA PRO A 85 -13.64 -14.08 15.89
C PRO A 85 -12.68 -12.97 16.35
N SER A 86 -11.38 -13.11 16.09
CA SER A 86 -10.38 -12.09 16.43
C SER A 86 -10.48 -10.87 15.51
N LEU A 87 -10.71 -11.09 14.21
CA LEU A 87 -10.84 -10.03 13.21
C LEU A 87 -12.10 -9.19 13.42
N ASN A 88 -13.22 -9.81 13.82
CA ASN A 88 -14.48 -9.12 14.11
C ASN A 88 -14.36 -8.06 15.23
N ASN A 89 -13.34 -8.16 16.08
CA ASN A 89 -13.10 -7.19 17.15
C ASN A 89 -12.36 -5.93 16.67
N ILE A 90 -11.85 -5.92 15.43
CA ILE A 90 -11.15 -4.78 14.84
C ILE A 90 -12.19 -3.78 14.30
N LYS A 91 -12.43 -2.71 15.07
CA LYS A 91 -13.42 -1.68 14.70
C LYS A 91 -12.91 -0.66 13.69
N THR A 92 -11.60 -0.44 13.63
CA THR A 92 -10.98 0.60 12.83
C THR A 92 -9.97 0.00 11.87
N ARG A 93 -10.22 0.17 10.57
CA ARG A 93 -9.40 -0.36 9.48
C ARG A 93 -8.35 0.62 8.96
N VAL A 94 -8.44 1.89 9.33
CA VAL A 94 -7.47 2.92 8.93
C VAL A 94 -6.86 3.52 10.17
N PHE A 95 -5.53 3.44 10.28
CA PHE A 95 -4.82 3.93 11.45
C PHE A 95 -3.68 4.86 11.04
N LYS A 96 -3.36 5.82 11.93
CA LYS A 96 -2.29 6.80 11.72
C LYS A 96 -1.15 6.49 12.69
N VAL A 97 0.04 6.21 12.17
CA VAL A 97 1.26 5.97 12.95
C VAL A 97 2.37 6.85 12.39
N ARG A 98 3.00 7.66 13.25
CA ARG A 98 4.10 8.57 12.88
C ARG A 98 3.77 9.42 11.63
N ASP A 99 2.59 10.03 11.66
CA ASP A 99 2.05 10.87 10.59
C ASP A 99 1.75 10.21 9.23
N LYS A 100 1.97 8.90 9.10
CA LYS A 100 1.55 8.12 7.93
C LYS A 100 0.26 7.36 8.21
N LYS A 101 -0.64 7.31 7.23
CA LYS A 101 -1.86 6.48 7.28
C LYS A 101 -1.53 5.08 6.77
N TYR A 102 -2.18 4.09 7.37
CA TYR A 102 -2.12 2.68 6.99
C TYR A 102 -3.53 2.11 6.94
N ILE A 103 -3.74 1.16 6.03
CA ILE A 103 -4.96 0.35 5.96
C ILE A 103 -4.64 -1.04 6.47
N LEU A 104 -5.51 -1.55 7.32
CA LEU A 104 -5.48 -2.91 7.81
C LEU A 104 -6.33 -3.79 6.91
N GLU A 105 -5.74 -4.81 6.29
CA GLU A 105 -6.42 -5.79 5.46
C GLU A 105 -6.54 -7.12 6.22
N GLU A 106 -7.75 -7.64 6.28
CA GLU A 106 -8.10 -8.82 7.09
C GLU A 106 -8.02 -10.09 6.23
N TYR A 107 -7.25 -11.08 6.70
CA TYR A 107 -7.13 -12.38 6.04
C TYR A 107 -7.54 -13.49 7.03
N PRO A 108 -8.79 -13.97 6.98
CA PRO A 108 -9.26 -14.99 7.90
C PRO A 108 -8.59 -16.34 7.62
N ALA A 109 -8.02 -16.95 8.66
CA ALA A 109 -7.40 -18.27 8.59
C ALA A 109 -7.72 -19.08 9.85
N ASN A 110 -7.98 -20.39 9.68
CA ASN A 110 -8.34 -21.28 10.80
C ASN A 110 -7.33 -22.43 11.01
N SER A 111 -6.37 -22.59 10.11
CA SER A 111 -5.31 -23.60 10.16
C SER A 111 -3.94 -22.97 9.90
N LEU A 112 -2.87 -23.73 10.12
CA LEU A 112 -1.52 -23.29 9.78
C LEU A 112 -1.37 -23.13 8.26
N GLU A 113 -1.94 -24.06 7.50
CA GLU A 113 -1.93 -24.09 6.04
C GLU A 113 -2.64 -22.86 5.47
N ASP A 114 -3.81 -22.52 6.02
CA ASP A 114 -4.56 -21.32 5.65
C ASP A 114 -3.72 -20.07 5.92
N CYS A 115 -3.02 -20.02 7.05
CA CYS A 115 -2.16 -18.88 7.39
C CYS A 115 -1.03 -18.69 6.37
N ILE A 116 -0.41 -19.78 5.91
CA ILE A 116 0.66 -19.75 4.90
C ILE A 116 0.11 -19.25 3.56
N VAL A 117 -1.03 -19.78 3.12
CA VAL A 117 -1.68 -19.35 1.87
C VAL A 117 -2.07 -17.88 1.95
N ALA A 118 -2.67 -17.46 3.06
CA ALA A 118 -3.05 -16.07 3.31
C ALA A 118 -1.85 -15.12 3.29
N ALA A 119 -0.72 -15.52 3.89
CA ALA A 119 0.49 -14.70 3.90
C ALA A 119 1.07 -14.48 2.50
N ILE A 120 1.14 -15.55 1.70
CA ILE A 120 1.60 -15.46 0.30
C ILE A 120 0.65 -14.59 -0.52
N GLN A 121 -0.67 -14.75 -0.32
CA GLN A 121 -1.68 -13.95 -1.01
C GLN A 121 -1.55 -12.48 -0.64
N ALA A 122 -1.41 -12.16 0.64
CA ALA A 122 -1.26 -10.79 1.12
C ALA A 122 -0.01 -10.11 0.54
N GLU A 123 1.13 -10.83 0.51
CA GLU A 123 2.35 -10.32 -0.12
C GLU A 123 2.15 -10.03 -1.62
N ARG A 124 1.47 -10.93 -2.34
CA ARG A 124 1.13 -10.73 -3.77
C ARG A 124 0.20 -9.55 -3.99
N GLU A 125 -0.72 -9.30 -3.05
CA GLU A 125 -1.63 -8.16 -3.08
C GLU A 125 -0.91 -6.84 -2.74
N GLY A 126 0.36 -6.88 -2.33
CA GLY A 126 1.22 -5.70 -2.18
C GLY A 126 1.17 -5.07 -0.79
N VAL A 127 0.74 -5.82 0.24
CA VAL A 127 0.84 -5.37 1.63
C VAL A 127 2.31 -5.18 2.03
N LYS A 128 2.59 -4.23 2.93
CA LYS A 128 3.94 -3.88 3.36
C LYS A 128 4.41 -4.65 4.59
N ALA A 129 3.49 -5.25 5.35
CA ALA A 129 3.80 -6.05 6.52
C ALA A 129 2.64 -7.00 6.84
N ILE A 130 2.92 -8.03 7.64
CA ILE A 130 1.95 -9.00 8.13
C ILE A 130 1.93 -9.00 9.66
N ILE A 131 0.74 -9.09 10.25
CA ILE A 131 0.52 -9.34 11.66
C ILE A 131 -0.14 -10.71 11.80
N CYS A 132 0.38 -11.58 12.68
CA CYS A 132 -0.15 -12.92 12.89
C CYS A 132 -0.03 -13.39 14.35
N ALA A 133 -0.57 -14.57 14.64
CA ALA A 133 -0.38 -15.22 15.94
C ALA A 133 1.05 -15.78 16.09
N PRO A 134 1.61 -15.87 17.32
CA PRO A 134 3.01 -16.28 17.51
C PRO A 134 3.31 -17.67 16.95
N ILE A 135 2.36 -18.61 17.04
CA ILE A 135 2.51 -20.01 16.64
C ILE A 135 2.75 -20.20 15.13
N VAL A 136 2.33 -19.24 14.29
CA VAL A 136 2.48 -19.32 12.82
C VAL A 136 3.59 -18.44 12.27
N SER A 137 4.15 -17.56 13.10
CA SER A 137 5.13 -16.53 12.69
C SER A 137 6.34 -17.11 11.94
N SER A 138 7.02 -18.09 12.52
CA SER A 138 8.20 -18.72 11.91
C SER A 138 7.92 -19.43 10.60
N SER A 139 6.68 -19.88 10.39
CA SER A 139 6.29 -20.54 9.14
C SER A 139 6.03 -19.50 8.05
N ILE A 140 5.39 -18.38 8.40
CA ILE A 140 5.13 -17.27 7.49
C ILE A 140 6.43 -16.59 7.07
N GLU A 141 7.34 -16.29 8.01
CA GLU A 141 8.63 -15.64 7.74
C GLU A 141 9.51 -16.43 6.76
N LYS A 142 9.32 -17.74 6.64
CA LYS A 142 10.05 -18.58 5.68
C LYS A 142 9.53 -18.45 4.25
N VAL A 143 8.31 -17.96 4.05
CA VAL A 143 7.63 -17.94 2.75
C VAL A 143 7.38 -16.54 2.20
N VAL A 144 7.46 -15.50 3.03
CA VAL A 144 7.33 -14.09 2.62
C VAL A 144 8.62 -13.31 2.80
N ARG A 145 8.75 -12.18 2.10
CA ARG A 145 9.91 -11.27 2.16
C ARG A 145 9.61 -9.94 2.85
N ILE A 146 8.37 -9.73 3.26
CA ILE A 146 7.92 -8.55 3.99
C ILE A 146 7.99 -8.76 5.51
N PRO A 147 8.12 -7.70 6.31
CA PRO A 147 8.20 -7.81 7.76
C PRO A 147 6.96 -8.45 8.39
N VAL A 148 7.18 -9.29 9.40
CA VAL A 148 6.14 -9.99 10.15
C VAL A 148 6.19 -9.54 11.62
N ALA A 149 5.03 -9.27 12.20
CA ALA A 149 4.86 -8.95 13.61
C ALA A 149 3.88 -9.95 14.26
N VAL A 150 4.06 -10.19 15.55
CA VAL A 150 3.23 -11.14 16.32
C VAL A 150 2.33 -10.44 17.32
N VAL A 151 1.07 -10.88 17.42
CA VAL A 151 0.14 -10.44 18.47
C VAL A 151 0.22 -11.42 19.63
N ILE A 152 0.71 -10.96 20.77
CA ILE A 152 0.75 -11.75 22.00
C ILE A 152 -0.56 -11.50 22.77
N PRO A 153 -1.37 -12.54 23.07
CA PRO A 153 -2.57 -12.37 23.88
C PRO A 153 -2.24 -11.83 25.28
N GLU A 154 -3.07 -10.92 25.78
CA GLU A 154 -2.96 -10.44 27.16
C GLU A 154 -3.33 -11.54 28.17
N LYS A 155 -2.83 -11.40 29.41
CA LYS A 155 -3.05 -12.37 30.49
C LYS A 155 -4.53 -12.71 30.69
N ASP A 156 -5.40 -11.72 30.59
CA ASP A 156 -6.85 -11.90 30.81
C ASP A 156 -7.52 -12.75 29.74
N ALA A 157 -6.94 -12.84 28.54
CA ALA A 157 -7.47 -13.70 27.48
C ALA A 157 -7.39 -15.18 27.87
N PHE A 158 -6.30 -15.59 28.53
CA PHE A 158 -6.14 -16.95 29.03
C PHE A 158 -7.10 -17.25 30.19
N MET A 159 -7.31 -16.30 31.10
CA MET A 159 -8.23 -16.47 32.23
C MET A 159 -9.67 -16.68 31.74
N LYS A 160 -10.13 -15.91 30.75
CA LYS A 160 -11.45 -16.10 30.12
C LYS A 160 -11.59 -17.48 29.48
N ALA A 161 -10.56 -17.95 28.79
CA ALA A 161 -10.56 -19.28 28.20
C ALA A 161 -10.64 -20.38 29.27
N LEU A 162 -9.95 -20.20 30.41
CA LEU A 162 -10.01 -21.12 31.54
C LEU A 162 -11.43 -21.24 32.11
N GLU A 163 -12.12 -20.11 32.36
CA GLU A 163 -13.51 -20.11 32.83
C GLU A 163 -14.46 -20.89 31.90
N VAL A 164 -14.28 -20.71 30.59
CA VAL A 164 -15.06 -21.43 29.56
C VAL A 164 -14.80 -22.94 29.58
N VAL A 165 -13.58 -23.38 29.86
CA VAL A 165 -13.28 -24.82 29.94
C VAL A 165 -13.78 -25.40 31.26
N VAL A 166 -13.56 -24.71 32.39
CA VAL A 166 -14.00 -25.16 33.72
C VAL A 166 -15.52 -25.32 33.78
N SER A 167 -16.30 -24.42 33.16
CA SER A 167 -17.76 -24.54 33.09
C SER A 167 -18.29 -25.74 32.28
N LYS A 168 -17.42 -26.44 31.53
CA LYS A 168 -17.77 -27.60 30.70
C LYS A 168 -17.31 -28.93 31.31
N ILE A 169 -16.59 -28.88 32.43
CA ILE A 169 -16.15 -30.04 33.22
C ILE A 169 -17.10 -30.20 34.39
#